data_AF-A0A1I2IMD3-F1
#
_entry.id   AF-A0A1I2IMD3-F1
#
_cell.length_a   1.000
_cell.length_b   1.000
_cell.length_c   1.000
_cell.angle_alpha   90.00
_cell.angle_beta   90.00
_cell.angle_gamma   90.00
#
_symmetry.space_group_name_H-M   'P 1'
#
loop_
_entity.id
_entity.type
_entity.pdbx_description
1 polymer ?
#
loop_
_entity_poly.entity_id
_entity_poly.type
_entity_poly.pdbx_seq_one_letter_code
_entity_poly.pdbx_strand_id
1 'polypeptide(L)'
;MGESNPLDRFGRFLIFLFLLPQAWPGASWAHCRRYFFKCLGSEPELARHALSLIKALFKIERALATAPRKKRESVRQAKSKPIVDAFFLWCDQQAALALDGTPLARALGYARNQRTALRRFLGDGRLPLENNISERNLRREVIGRKNWLFLGSEEGARANTLFVSLLASCQLHRIEPWAYLRDLLCLLPSWPRRRVLELAPAFWQETVKQEDTQQRLATNVFRRVSLGMHANEV
;
A
#
# COMPACT_ATOMS: atom_id res chain seq x y z
N MET A 1 -4.19 -10.78 28.83
CA MET A 1 -3.71 -9.42 28.50
C MET A 1 -2.40 -9.59 27.76
N GLY A 2 -2.40 -9.44 26.43
CA GLY A 2 -1.21 -9.58 25.61
C GLY A 2 -0.85 -8.22 25.06
N GLU A 3 0.25 -7.65 25.56
CA GLU A 3 0.83 -6.42 25.01
C GLU A 3 1.19 -6.67 23.55
N SER A 4 0.50 -5.96 22.65
CA SER A 4 0.84 -5.97 21.23
C SER A 4 2.21 -5.33 21.05
N ASN A 5 3.17 -6.09 20.51
CA ASN A 5 4.49 -5.62 20.14
C ASN A 5 4.37 -4.37 19.24
N PRO A 6 5.04 -3.24 19.53
CA PRO A 6 5.04 -2.05 18.69
C PRO A 6 5.45 -2.35 17.23
N LEU A 7 6.26 -3.39 17.01
CA LEU A 7 6.66 -3.90 15.70
C LEU A 7 5.51 -4.52 14.88
N ASP A 8 4.41 -4.96 15.52
CA ASP A 8 3.23 -5.44 14.79
C ASP A 8 2.45 -4.29 14.12
N ARG A 9 2.63 -3.04 14.58
CA ARG A 9 2.06 -1.84 13.92
C ARG A 9 2.86 -1.38 12.71
N PHE A 10 4.15 -1.73 12.59
CA PHE A 10 4.95 -1.46 11.39
C PHE A 10 4.37 -2.15 10.14
N GLY A 11 3.54 -3.19 10.33
CA GLY A 11 3.09 -4.06 9.26
C GLY A 11 2.03 -3.50 8.29
N ARG A 12 1.52 -2.28 8.46
CA ARG A 12 0.34 -1.81 7.71
C ARG A 12 0.57 -0.74 6.63
N PHE A 13 1.73 -0.10 6.53
CA PHE A 13 1.95 0.94 5.51
C PHE A 13 3.21 0.75 4.66
N LEU A 14 4.29 0.19 5.23
CA LEU A 14 5.55 -0.01 4.51
C LEU A 14 5.75 -1.42 3.95
N ILE A 15 5.04 -2.43 4.47
CA ILE A 15 5.14 -3.81 3.93
C ILE A 15 4.67 -3.91 2.47
N PHE A 16 3.74 -3.05 2.05
CA PHE A 16 3.18 -3.15 0.70
C PHE A 16 4.00 -2.45 -0.39
N LEU A 17 4.90 -1.53 -0.01
CA LEU A 17 5.58 -0.66 -0.97
C LEU A 17 7.03 -1.09 -1.26
N PHE A 18 7.73 -1.73 -0.31
CA PHE A 18 9.15 -2.11 -0.51
C PHE A 18 9.58 -3.48 0.03
N LEU A 19 8.82 -4.15 0.90
CA LEU A 19 9.23 -5.43 1.53
C LEU A 19 8.57 -6.68 0.94
N LEU A 20 7.70 -6.54 -0.05
CA LEU A 20 7.23 -7.66 -0.87
C LEU A 20 7.65 -7.44 -2.33
N PRO A 21 8.94 -7.63 -2.68
CA PRO A 21 9.38 -7.69 -4.07
C PRO A 21 8.61 -8.74 -4.91
N GLN A 22 7.85 -9.61 -4.24
CA GLN A 22 7.02 -10.62 -4.87
C GLN A 22 5.56 -10.18 -5.10
N ALA A 23 5.04 -9.10 -4.50
CA ALA A 23 3.68 -8.63 -4.76
C ALA A 23 3.64 -7.88 -6.11
N TRP A 24 3.51 -8.63 -7.20
CA TRP A 24 3.40 -8.10 -8.56
C TRP A 24 2.39 -6.94 -8.62
N PRO A 25 2.81 -5.69 -8.91
CA PRO A 25 1.98 -4.49 -8.77
C PRO A 25 0.69 -4.50 -9.61
N GLY A 26 0.56 -5.42 -10.56
CA GLY A 26 -0.58 -5.49 -11.48
C GLY A 26 -1.55 -6.64 -11.26
N ALA A 27 -1.41 -7.47 -10.22
CA ALA A 27 -2.20 -8.70 -10.07
C ALA A 27 -3.23 -8.61 -8.93
N SER A 28 -4.43 -8.09 -9.23
CA SER A 28 -5.53 -7.99 -8.27
C SER A 28 -6.86 -8.43 -8.87
N TRP A 29 -7.77 -8.90 -8.02
CA TRP A 29 -9.11 -9.28 -8.47
C TRP A 29 -9.92 -8.09 -8.96
N ALA A 30 -9.64 -6.87 -8.47
CA ALA A 30 -10.25 -5.65 -8.99
C ALA A 30 -9.81 -5.37 -10.44
N HIS A 31 -8.53 -5.58 -10.75
CA HIS A 31 -8.00 -5.42 -12.09
C HIS A 31 -8.52 -6.52 -13.04
N CYS A 32 -8.51 -7.78 -12.59
CA CYS A 32 -9.13 -8.90 -13.29
C CYS A 32 -10.59 -8.61 -13.65
N ARG A 33 -11.38 -8.13 -12.68
CA ARG A 33 -12.79 -7.72 -12.88
C ARG A 33 -12.94 -6.68 -13.99
N ARG A 34 -12.02 -5.71 -14.09
CA ARG A 34 -12.07 -4.65 -15.11
C ARG A 34 -11.91 -5.20 -16.52
N TYR A 35 -11.08 -6.23 -16.71
CA TYR A 35 -10.95 -6.90 -18.01
C TYR A 35 -12.26 -7.56 -18.43
N PHE A 36 -12.87 -8.37 -17.55
CA PHE A 36 -14.16 -9.01 -17.85
C PHE A 36 -15.31 -8.01 -17.98
N PHE A 37 -15.27 -6.88 -17.29
CA PHE A 37 -16.26 -5.82 -17.48
C PHE A 37 -16.22 -5.25 -18.90
N LYS A 38 -15.03 -5.10 -19.51
CA LYS A 38 -14.91 -4.66 -20.91
C LYS A 38 -15.50 -5.65 -21.92
N CYS A 39 -15.63 -6.93 -21.53
CA CYS A 39 -16.23 -7.96 -22.37
C CYS A 39 -17.75 -7.83 -22.47
N LEU A 40 -18.42 -7.04 -21.61
CA LEU A 40 -19.89 -6.91 -21.62
C LEU A 40 -20.44 -6.38 -22.95
N GLY A 41 -19.65 -5.61 -23.70
CA GLY A 41 -20.08 -5.06 -24.99
C GLY A 41 -20.02 -6.04 -26.16
N SER A 42 -19.32 -7.17 -26.03
CA SER A 42 -19.16 -8.16 -27.10
C SER A 42 -19.65 -9.55 -26.71
N GLU A 43 -19.34 -9.98 -25.49
CA GLU A 43 -19.59 -11.34 -24.98
C GLU A 43 -20.29 -11.29 -23.61
N PRO A 44 -21.54 -10.76 -23.54
CA PRO A 44 -22.17 -10.40 -22.29
C PRO A 44 -22.41 -11.60 -21.36
N GLU A 45 -22.77 -12.77 -21.87
CA GLU A 45 -23.03 -13.94 -21.02
C GLU A 45 -21.74 -14.47 -20.37
N LEU A 46 -20.67 -14.59 -21.15
CA LEU A 46 -19.36 -15.02 -20.64
C LEU A 46 -18.79 -13.99 -19.65
N ALA A 47 -18.96 -12.70 -19.94
CA ALA A 47 -18.58 -11.62 -19.03
C ALA A 47 -19.36 -11.71 -17.71
N ARG A 48 -20.69 -11.87 -17.75
CA ARG A 48 -21.52 -12.00 -16.54
C ARG A 48 -21.16 -13.22 -15.72
N HIS A 49 -20.87 -14.35 -16.36
CA HIS A 49 -20.40 -15.55 -15.66
C HIS A 49 -19.15 -15.26 -14.83
N ALA A 50 -18.09 -14.72 -15.45
CA ALA A 50 -16.86 -14.34 -14.75
C ALA A 50 -17.12 -13.33 -13.62
N LEU A 51 -17.89 -12.27 -13.91
CA LEU A 51 -18.21 -11.22 -12.95
C LEU A 51 -19.01 -11.75 -11.76
N SER A 52 -19.84 -12.78 -11.94
CA SER A 52 -20.61 -13.40 -10.86
C SER A 52 -19.72 -14.12 -9.85
N LEU A 53 -18.73 -14.89 -10.32
CA LEU A 53 -17.74 -15.57 -9.49
C LEU A 53 -16.89 -14.56 -8.72
N ILE A 54 -16.42 -13.52 -9.43
CA ILE A 54 -15.66 -12.42 -8.80
C ILE A 54 -16.52 -11.72 -7.73
N LYS A 55 -17.78 -11.42 -8.03
CA LYS A 55 -18.72 -10.80 -7.07
C LYS A 55 -18.91 -11.65 -5.82
N ALA A 56 -18.97 -12.98 -5.96
CA ALA A 56 -19.06 -13.89 -4.84
C ALA A 56 -17.81 -13.83 -3.93
N LEU A 57 -16.61 -13.75 -4.50
CA LEU A 57 -15.37 -13.53 -3.75
C LEU A 57 -15.41 -12.21 -2.96
N PHE A 58 -15.82 -11.12 -3.59
CA PHE A 58 -15.95 -9.82 -2.94
C PHE A 58 -17.03 -9.80 -1.83
N LYS A 59 -18.08 -10.63 -1.95
CA LYS A 59 -19.07 -10.80 -0.88
C LYS A 59 -18.45 -11.46 0.35
N ILE A 60 -17.65 -12.51 0.16
CA ILE A 60 -16.94 -13.20 1.25
C ILE A 60 -15.95 -12.24 1.92
N GLU A 61 -15.13 -11.53 1.15
CA GLU A 61 -14.10 -10.65 1.72
C GLU A 61 -14.69 -9.48 2.51
N ARG A 62 -15.82 -8.92 2.08
CA ARG A 62 -16.53 -7.90 2.87
C ARG A 62 -17.01 -8.43 4.22
N ALA A 63 -17.48 -9.67 4.28
CA ALA A 63 -17.88 -10.30 5.54
C ALA A 63 -16.67 -10.60 6.46
N LEU A 64 -15.45 -10.60 5.93
CA LEU A 64 -14.20 -10.86 6.65
C LEU A 64 -13.42 -9.59 7.02
N ALA A 65 -13.94 -8.39 6.73
CA ALA A 65 -13.18 -7.14 6.81
C ALA A 65 -12.49 -6.88 8.16
N THR A 66 -13.15 -7.26 9.26
CA THR A 66 -12.64 -7.10 10.64
C THR A 66 -12.20 -8.41 11.29
N ALA A 67 -12.21 -9.52 10.54
CA ALA A 67 -11.88 -10.83 11.09
C ALA A 67 -10.36 -10.99 11.34
N PRO A 68 -9.97 -11.70 12.41
CA PRO A 68 -8.57 -12.04 12.65
C PRO A 68 -7.95 -12.86 11.50
N ARG A 69 -6.64 -12.73 11.28
CA ARG A 69 -5.89 -13.39 10.20
C ARG A 69 -6.22 -14.88 10.04
N LYS A 70 -6.13 -15.66 11.12
CA LYS A 70 -6.39 -17.11 11.09
C LYS A 70 -7.83 -17.45 10.65
N LYS A 71 -8.80 -16.64 11.08
CA LYS A 71 -10.21 -16.79 10.67
C LYS A 71 -10.39 -16.49 9.19
N ARG A 72 -9.71 -15.45 8.67
CA ARG A 72 -9.72 -15.14 7.23
C ARG A 72 -9.17 -16.30 6.40
N GLU A 73 -8.02 -16.85 6.77
CA GLU A 73 -7.39 -17.98 6.08
C GLU A 73 -8.33 -19.20 6.06
N SER A 74 -8.87 -19.60 7.21
CA SER A 74 -9.82 -20.72 7.31
C SER A 74 -11.05 -20.53 6.43
N VAL A 75 -11.71 -19.36 6.48
CA VAL A 75 -12.89 -19.09 5.65
C VAL A 75 -12.54 -19.03 4.17
N ARG A 76 -11.37 -18.49 3.81
CA ARG A 76 -10.91 -18.45 2.41
C ARG A 76 -10.67 -19.84 1.85
N GLN A 77 -10.06 -20.75 2.63
CA GLN A 77 -9.90 -22.14 2.21
C GLN A 77 -11.24 -22.85 2.04
N ALA A 78 -12.19 -22.63 2.95
CA ALA A 78 -13.50 -23.29 2.89
C ALA A 78 -14.44 -22.71 1.81
N LYS A 79 -14.43 -21.38 1.60
CA LYS A 79 -15.44 -20.68 0.78
C LYS A 79 -14.88 -20.00 -0.45
N SER A 80 -13.72 -19.35 -0.35
CA SER A 80 -13.15 -18.61 -1.48
C SER A 80 -12.42 -19.52 -2.46
N LYS A 81 -11.66 -20.51 -1.97
CA LYS A 81 -10.87 -21.43 -2.80
C LYS A 81 -11.72 -22.18 -3.83
N PRO A 82 -12.89 -22.78 -3.50
CA PRO A 82 -13.73 -23.42 -4.51
C PRO A 82 -14.17 -22.48 -5.64
N ILE A 83 -14.48 -21.21 -5.31
CA ILE A 83 -14.86 -20.19 -6.29
C ILE A 83 -13.68 -19.82 -7.19
N VAL A 84 -12.48 -19.66 -6.60
CA VAL A 84 -11.25 -19.37 -7.35
C VAL A 84 -10.91 -20.53 -8.28
N ASP A 85 -11.05 -21.77 -7.83
CA ASP A 85 -10.79 -22.96 -8.63
C ASP A 85 -11.79 -23.08 -9.78
N ALA A 86 -13.08 -22.88 -9.52
CA ALA A 86 -14.12 -22.85 -10.55
C ALA A 86 -13.88 -21.74 -11.59
N PHE A 87 -13.52 -20.54 -11.14
CA PHE A 87 -13.19 -19.42 -12.02
C PHE A 87 -12.03 -19.76 -12.97
N PHE A 88 -10.97 -20.36 -12.44
CA PHE A 88 -9.80 -20.68 -13.22
C PHE A 88 -10.00 -21.87 -14.16
N LEU A 89 -10.78 -22.87 -13.74
CA LEU A 89 -11.22 -23.96 -14.61
C LEU A 89 -12.02 -23.41 -15.78
N TRP A 90 -12.99 -22.54 -15.50
CA TRP A 90 -13.78 -21.87 -16.54
C TRP A 90 -12.88 -21.03 -17.46
N CYS A 91 -11.92 -20.27 -16.92
CA CYS A 91 -10.98 -19.52 -17.76
C CYS A 91 -10.16 -20.41 -18.70
N ASP A 92 -9.74 -21.59 -18.26
CA ASP A 92 -8.98 -22.52 -19.10
C ASP A 92 -9.87 -23.10 -20.22
N GLN A 93 -11.12 -23.43 -19.92
CA GLN A 93 -12.10 -23.89 -20.91
C GLN A 93 -12.42 -22.81 -21.97
N GLN A 94 -12.69 -21.58 -21.53
CA GLN A 94 -13.02 -20.50 -22.46
C GLN A 94 -11.81 -20.03 -23.28
N ALA A 95 -10.60 -20.14 -22.73
CA ALA A 95 -9.39 -19.75 -23.46
C ALA A 95 -9.12 -20.64 -24.68
N ALA A 96 -9.61 -21.87 -24.70
CA ALA A 96 -9.53 -22.76 -25.86
C ALA A 96 -10.51 -22.37 -26.99
N LEU A 97 -11.54 -21.58 -26.67
CA LEU A 97 -12.62 -21.19 -27.60
C LEU A 97 -12.54 -19.72 -28.01
N ALA A 98 -11.82 -18.89 -27.25
CA ALA A 98 -11.78 -17.45 -27.47
C ALA A 98 -10.98 -17.10 -28.72
N LEU A 99 -11.57 -16.27 -29.59
CA LEU A 99 -10.89 -15.72 -30.76
C LEU A 99 -9.83 -14.70 -30.34
N ASP A 100 -8.66 -14.75 -30.99
CA ASP A 100 -7.56 -13.84 -30.73
C ASP A 100 -7.93 -12.37 -30.96
N GLY A 101 -7.28 -11.46 -30.22
CA GLY A 101 -7.51 -10.01 -30.30
C GLY A 101 -8.80 -9.51 -29.63
N THR A 102 -9.76 -10.40 -29.34
CA THR A 102 -11.01 -10.02 -28.67
C THR A 102 -10.79 -9.49 -27.25
N PRO A 103 -11.71 -8.67 -26.71
CA PRO A 103 -11.68 -8.29 -25.29
C PRO A 103 -11.68 -9.52 -24.36
N LEU A 104 -12.39 -10.59 -24.73
CA LEU A 104 -12.46 -11.83 -23.98
C LEU A 104 -11.11 -12.55 -23.95
N ALA A 105 -10.46 -12.76 -25.10
CA ALA A 105 -9.13 -13.38 -25.15
C ALA A 105 -8.10 -12.61 -24.29
N ARG A 106 -8.16 -11.28 -24.31
CA ARG A 106 -7.33 -10.43 -23.43
C ARG A 106 -7.65 -10.63 -21.94
N ALA A 107 -8.93 -10.74 -21.57
CA ALA A 107 -9.34 -10.96 -20.19
C ALA A 107 -8.90 -12.34 -19.66
N LEU A 108 -9.12 -13.38 -20.46
CA LEU A 108 -8.72 -14.76 -20.15
C LEU A 108 -7.19 -14.90 -20.08
N GLY A 109 -6.47 -14.32 -21.04
CA GLY A 109 -5.01 -14.28 -21.05
C GLY A 109 -4.45 -13.59 -19.80
N TYR A 110 -4.99 -12.42 -19.44
CA TYR A 110 -4.61 -11.73 -18.20
C TYR A 110 -4.87 -12.62 -16.97
N ALA A 111 -6.08 -13.18 -16.83
CA ALA A 111 -6.42 -14.01 -15.68
C ALA A 111 -5.49 -15.22 -15.54
N ARG A 112 -5.26 -15.95 -16.64
CA ARG A 112 -4.39 -17.14 -16.66
C ARG A 112 -2.94 -16.79 -16.33
N ASN A 113 -2.39 -15.71 -16.90
CA ASN A 113 -1.03 -15.26 -16.62
C ASN A 113 -0.85 -14.82 -15.15
N GLN A 114 -1.90 -14.31 -14.52
CA GLN A 114 -1.87 -13.84 -13.13
C GLN A 114 -2.37 -14.89 -12.12
N ARG A 115 -2.57 -16.15 -12.53
CA ARG A 115 -3.15 -17.21 -11.68
C ARG A 115 -2.47 -17.36 -10.33
N THR A 116 -1.14 -17.45 -10.32
CA THR A 116 -0.37 -17.61 -9.08
C THR A 116 -0.59 -16.42 -8.15
N ALA A 117 -0.53 -15.21 -8.66
CA ALA A 117 -0.71 -14.00 -7.87
C ALA A 117 -2.15 -13.85 -7.34
N LEU A 118 -3.16 -14.11 -8.18
CA LEU A 118 -4.58 -14.06 -7.80
C LEU A 118 -4.98 -15.14 -6.77
N ARG A 119 -4.20 -16.22 -6.62
CA ARG A 119 -4.40 -17.25 -5.59
C ARG A 119 -3.75 -16.94 -4.24
N ARG A 120 -2.78 -16.03 -4.16
CA ARG A 120 -1.98 -15.82 -2.94
C ARG A 120 -2.79 -15.43 -1.72
N PHE A 121 -3.84 -14.63 -1.89
CA PHE A 121 -4.68 -14.21 -0.77
C PHE A 121 -5.34 -15.40 -0.03
N LEU A 122 -5.51 -16.55 -0.69
CA LEU A 122 -6.09 -17.75 -0.07
C LEU A 122 -5.22 -18.28 1.08
N GLY A 123 -3.89 -18.18 0.94
CA GLY A 123 -2.93 -18.73 1.89
C GLY A 123 -2.43 -17.76 2.96
N ASP A 124 -2.67 -16.46 2.81
CA ASP A 124 -2.22 -15.44 3.76
C ASP A 124 -3.31 -14.43 4.09
N GLY A 125 -3.81 -14.50 5.33
CA GLY A 125 -4.87 -13.64 5.87
C GLY A 125 -4.46 -12.17 6.02
N ARG A 126 -3.19 -11.84 5.82
CA ARG A 126 -2.69 -10.44 5.76
C ARG A 126 -2.93 -9.84 4.38
N LEU A 127 -2.92 -10.65 3.33
CA LEU A 127 -3.07 -10.17 1.96
C LEU A 127 -4.55 -9.83 1.67
N PRO A 128 -4.83 -8.61 1.18
CA PRO A 128 -6.15 -8.25 0.71
C PRO A 128 -6.44 -8.89 -0.66
N LEU A 129 -7.72 -9.03 -1.00
CA LEU A 129 -8.16 -9.50 -2.33
C LEU A 129 -7.89 -8.46 -3.44
N GLU A 130 -7.97 -7.18 -3.08
CA GLU A 130 -7.69 -6.05 -3.95
C GLU A 130 -6.56 -5.17 -3.39
N ASN A 131 -5.80 -4.56 -4.28
CA ASN A 131 -4.65 -3.70 -3.97
C ASN A 131 -4.98 -2.20 -4.14
N ASN A 132 -6.26 -1.82 -4.24
CA ASN A 132 -6.69 -0.46 -4.61
C ASN A 132 -6.10 0.63 -3.68
N ILE A 133 -5.95 0.35 -2.39
CA ILE A 133 -5.34 1.29 -1.43
C ILE A 133 -3.87 1.52 -1.79
N SER A 134 -3.13 0.44 -2.03
CA SER A 134 -1.73 0.48 -2.45
C SER A 134 -1.59 1.21 -3.80
N GLU A 135 -2.43 0.90 -4.79
CA GLU A 135 -2.45 1.59 -6.09
C GLU A 135 -2.78 3.08 -5.95
N ARG A 136 -3.74 3.44 -5.09
CA ARG A 136 -4.10 4.83 -4.83
C ARG A 136 -2.96 5.61 -4.19
N ASN A 137 -2.23 5.00 -3.26
CA ASN A 137 -1.06 5.60 -2.64
C ASN A 137 0.08 5.77 -3.66
N LEU A 138 0.36 4.73 -4.46
CA LEU A 138 1.33 4.78 -5.55
C LEU A 138 0.99 5.80 -6.64
N ARG A 139 -0.29 6.07 -6.87
CA ARG A 139 -0.73 7.02 -7.90
C ARG A 139 -0.16 8.42 -7.66
N ARG A 140 0.00 8.84 -6.40
CA ARG A 140 0.62 10.12 -6.07
C ARG A 140 2.06 10.17 -6.57
N GLU A 141 2.82 9.11 -6.35
CA GLU A 141 4.20 8.97 -6.82
C GLU A 141 4.30 8.88 -8.35
N VAL A 142 3.38 8.14 -8.98
CA VAL A 142 3.34 7.99 -10.45
C VAL A 142 2.98 9.30 -11.16
N ILE A 143 2.15 10.14 -10.54
CA ILE A 143 1.87 11.49 -11.03
C ILE A 143 3.04 12.41 -10.69
N GLY A 144 3.55 12.33 -9.47
CA GLY A 144 4.70 13.09 -8.96
C GLY A 144 5.91 12.97 -9.87
N ARG A 145 6.33 11.75 -10.22
CA ARG A 145 7.46 11.51 -11.13
C ARG A 145 7.31 12.14 -12.52
N LYS A 146 6.09 12.36 -13.00
CA LYS A 146 5.86 13.06 -14.27
C LYS A 146 6.03 14.57 -14.14
N ASN A 147 5.87 15.10 -12.93
CA ASN A 147 5.85 16.54 -12.64
C ASN A 147 7.11 17.02 -11.90
N TRP A 148 7.86 16.11 -11.25
CA TRP A 148 9.07 16.42 -10.50
C TRP A 148 10.27 16.41 -11.45
N LEU A 149 10.66 17.61 -11.91
CA LEU A 149 11.73 17.83 -12.89
C LEU A 149 13.11 17.27 -12.45
N PHE A 150 13.30 17.04 -11.14
CA PHE A 150 14.53 16.50 -10.56
C PHE A 150 14.59 14.96 -10.53
N LEU A 151 13.52 14.27 -10.93
CA LEU A 151 13.50 12.81 -11.06
C LEU A 151 13.93 12.38 -12.47
N GLY A 152 15.24 12.41 -12.71
CA GLY A 152 15.85 11.96 -13.97
C GLY A 152 17.17 11.19 -13.83
N SER A 153 17.78 11.19 -12.63
CA SER A 153 18.99 10.45 -12.31
C SER A 153 18.74 9.40 -11.22
N GLU A 154 19.67 8.46 -11.07
CA GLU A 154 19.61 7.45 -10.01
C GLU A 154 19.67 8.09 -8.60
N GLU A 155 20.49 9.13 -8.43
CA GLU A 155 20.59 9.88 -7.17
C GLU A 155 19.29 10.58 -6.82
N GLY A 156 18.65 11.22 -7.81
CA GLY A 156 17.35 11.85 -7.63
C GLY A 156 16.26 10.84 -7.24
N ALA A 157 16.26 9.66 -7.87
CA ALA A 157 15.36 8.58 -7.52
C ALA A 157 15.59 8.09 -6.07
N ARG A 158 16.84 7.88 -5.66
CA ARG A 158 17.20 7.47 -4.29
C ARG A 158 16.74 8.51 -3.26
N ALA A 159 17.03 9.80 -3.49
CA ALA A 159 16.61 10.88 -2.61
C ALA A 159 15.09 10.94 -2.46
N ASN A 160 14.36 10.85 -3.58
CA ASN A 160 12.90 10.84 -3.57
C ASN A 160 12.33 9.65 -2.79
N THR A 161 12.87 8.44 -3.02
CA THR A 161 12.43 7.25 -2.28
C THR A 161 12.61 7.41 -0.77
N LEU A 162 13.70 8.04 -0.32
CA LEU A 162 13.91 8.34 1.10
C LEU A 162 12.82 9.27 1.65
N PHE A 163 12.57 10.41 0.99
CA PHE A 163 11.57 11.37 1.46
C PHE A 163 10.16 10.78 1.43
N VAL A 164 9.74 10.16 0.34
CA VAL A 164 8.40 9.56 0.21
C VAL A 164 8.17 8.49 1.28
N SER A 165 9.17 7.65 1.56
CA SER A 165 9.08 6.64 2.62
C SER A 165 8.96 7.27 4.00
N LEU A 166 9.67 8.37 4.24
CA LEU A 166 9.61 9.13 5.49
C LEU A 166 8.23 9.78 5.68
N LEU A 167 7.68 10.44 4.65
CA LEU A 167 6.35 11.05 4.72
C LEU A 167 5.24 10.01 4.88
N ALA A 168 5.34 8.87 4.20
CA ALA A 168 4.42 7.75 4.39
C ALA A 168 4.47 7.22 5.83
N SER A 169 5.65 7.19 6.44
CA SER A 169 5.82 6.83 7.85
C SER A 169 5.16 7.85 8.78
N CYS A 170 5.33 9.16 8.54
CA CYS A 170 4.63 10.19 9.31
C CYS A 170 3.10 10.00 9.24
N GLN A 171 2.56 9.77 8.05
CA GLN A 171 1.12 9.52 7.87
C GLN A 171 0.64 8.28 8.63
N LEU A 172 1.40 7.18 8.60
CA LEU A 172 1.09 5.96 9.35
C LEU A 172 0.99 6.24 10.86
N HIS A 173 1.89 7.06 11.39
CA HIS A 173 1.96 7.44 12.80
C HIS A 173 1.09 8.65 13.15
N ARG A 174 0.27 9.14 12.20
CA ARG A 174 -0.60 10.33 12.36
C ARG A 174 0.17 11.59 12.76
N ILE A 175 1.37 11.74 12.24
CA ILE A 175 2.23 12.91 12.43
C ILE A 175 2.07 13.81 11.22
N GLU A 176 1.88 15.11 11.45
CA GLU A 176 1.84 16.11 10.38
C GLU A 176 3.23 16.20 9.71
N PRO A 177 3.36 15.84 8.41
CA PRO A 177 4.66 15.70 7.76
C PRO A 177 5.52 16.96 7.72
N TRP A 178 4.90 18.14 7.52
CA TRP A 178 5.63 19.39 7.43
C TRP A 178 6.31 19.69 8.78
N ALA A 179 5.54 19.65 9.88
CA ALA A 179 6.00 19.96 11.23
C ALA A 179 7.12 19.01 11.65
N TYR A 180 6.96 17.73 11.33
CA TYR A 180 8.00 16.73 11.54
C TYR A 180 9.28 17.07 10.79
N LEU A 181 9.22 17.37 9.48
CA LEU A 181 10.41 17.67 8.69
C LEU A 181 11.14 18.92 9.17
N ARG A 182 10.42 20.00 9.53
CA ARG A 182 11.05 21.20 10.11
C ARG A 182 11.81 20.87 11.37
N ASP A 183 11.14 20.21 12.32
CA ASP A 183 11.74 19.91 13.62
C ASP A 183 12.88 18.90 13.47
N LEU A 184 12.74 17.90 12.60
CA LEU A 184 13.79 16.95 12.24
C LEU A 184 15.04 17.66 11.70
N LEU A 185 14.90 18.56 10.73
CA LEU A 185 16.03 19.28 10.13
C LEU A 185 16.71 20.22 11.13
N CYS A 186 15.97 20.71 12.13
CA CYS A 186 16.53 21.50 13.23
C CYS A 186 17.33 20.65 14.23
N LEU A 187 16.89 19.40 14.47
CA LEU A 187 17.52 18.49 15.43
C LEU A 187 18.73 17.77 14.85
N LEU A 188 18.64 17.30 13.61
CA LEU A 188 19.63 16.44 12.94
C LEU A 188 21.09 16.90 13.08
N PRO A 189 21.44 18.18 12.89
CA PRO A 189 22.84 18.63 12.96
C PRO A 189 23.49 18.45 14.34
N SER A 190 22.69 18.48 15.41
CA SER A 190 23.17 18.43 16.79
C SER A 190 22.82 17.13 17.53
N TRP A 191 22.03 16.26 16.90
CA TRP A 191 21.53 15.04 17.53
C TRP A 191 22.63 13.97 17.61
N PRO A 192 22.74 13.22 18.73
CA PRO A 192 23.74 12.16 18.85
C PRO A 192 23.54 11.06 17.79
N ARG A 193 24.57 10.75 16.99
CA ARG A 193 24.51 9.74 15.91
C ARG A 193 23.96 8.38 16.39
N ARG A 194 24.36 7.95 17.60
CA ARG A 194 23.90 6.68 18.22
C ARG A 194 22.41 6.66 18.59
N ARG A 195 21.77 7.83 18.70
CA ARG A 195 20.36 8.03 19.07
C ARG A 195 19.50 8.47 17.87
N VAL A 196 20.02 8.42 16.65
CA VAL A 196 19.31 8.95 15.46
C VAL A 196 17.96 8.28 15.22
N LEU A 197 17.80 7.00 15.60
CA LEU A 197 16.55 6.27 15.46
C LEU A 197 15.42 6.87 16.31
N GLU A 198 15.73 7.57 17.41
CA GLU A 198 14.71 8.26 18.21
C GLU A 198 14.00 9.36 17.42
N LEU A 199 14.66 9.92 16.41
CA LEU A 199 14.05 10.92 15.52
C LEU A 199 13.09 10.29 14.50
N ALA A 200 13.03 8.96 14.36
CA ALA A 200 12.17 8.32 13.38
C ALA A 200 10.67 8.53 13.72
N PRO A 201 9.76 8.56 12.73
CA PRO A 201 8.34 8.81 12.96
C PRO A 201 7.68 7.86 13.97
N ALA A 202 8.19 6.64 14.10
CA ALA A 202 7.67 5.65 15.03
C ALA A 202 7.88 6.01 16.51
N PHE A 203 8.92 6.78 16.82
CA PHE A 203 9.29 7.20 18.18
C PHE A 203 9.10 8.70 18.41
N TRP A 204 8.68 9.44 17.37
CA TRP A 204 8.65 10.89 17.36
C TRP A 204 7.81 11.49 18.49
N GLN A 205 6.67 10.89 18.82
CA GLN A 205 5.76 11.40 19.86
C GLN A 205 6.39 11.34 21.25
N GLU A 206 7.21 10.32 21.51
CA GLU A 206 7.98 10.16 22.74
C GLU A 206 9.20 11.09 22.74
N THR A 207 9.93 11.13 21.62
CA THR A 207 11.15 11.92 21.49
C THR A 207 10.89 13.41 21.66
N VAL A 208 9.79 13.93 21.11
CA VAL A 208 9.43 15.34 21.26
C VAL A 208 9.12 15.69 22.72
N LYS A 209 8.68 14.75 23.56
CA LYS A 209 8.40 15.03 24.98
C LYS A 209 9.66 15.14 25.84
N GLN A 210 10.81 14.67 25.34
CA GLN A 210 12.06 14.75 26.08
C GLN A 210 12.51 16.20 26.24
N GLU A 211 13.02 16.53 27.43
CA GLU A 211 13.46 17.90 27.78
C GLU A 211 14.60 18.38 26.87
N ASP A 212 15.59 17.52 26.60
CA ASP A 212 16.69 17.80 25.68
C ASP A 212 16.18 18.17 24.26
N THR A 213 15.15 17.45 23.77
CA THR A 213 14.53 17.75 22.47
C THR A 213 13.85 19.11 22.48
N GLN A 214 13.05 19.41 23.51
CA GLN A 214 12.35 20.69 23.65
C GLN A 214 13.33 21.86 23.71
N GLN A 215 14.41 21.72 24.49
CA GLN A 215 15.44 22.75 24.62
C GLN A 215 16.16 23.03 23.29
N ARG A 216 16.52 21.98 22.53
CA ARG A 216 17.13 22.12 21.20
C ARG A 216 16.21 22.81 20.21
N LEU A 217 14.94 22.44 20.20
CA LEU A 217 13.93 23.06 19.32
C LEU A 217 13.67 24.53 19.69
N ALA A 218 13.59 24.85 20.99
CA ALA A 218 13.35 26.21 21.47
C ALA A 218 14.51 27.17 21.14
N THR A 219 15.75 26.69 21.26
CA THR A 219 16.94 27.50 20.97
C THR A 219 17.21 27.65 19.46
N ASN A 220 16.72 26.73 18.62
CA ASN A 220 16.95 26.76 17.18
C ASN A 220 16.30 27.98 16.50
N VAL A 221 17.14 28.84 15.91
CA VAL A 221 16.71 30.09 15.24
C VAL A 221 15.85 29.81 14.01
N PHE A 222 16.22 28.83 13.18
CA PHE A 222 15.48 28.48 11.97
C PHE A 222 14.07 28.00 12.29
N ARG A 223 13.90 27.25 13.38
CA ARG A 223 12.59 26.81 13.84
C ARG A 223 11.69 27.99 14.22
N ARG A 224 12.22 28.94 14.99
CA ARG A 224 11.47 30.15 15.41
C ARG A 224 10.99 30.96 14.20
N VAL A 225 11.89 31.23 13.24
CA VAL A 225 11.55 31.91 11.99
C VAL A 225 10.48 31.15 11.21
N SER A 226 10.62 29.83 11.08
CA SER A 226 9.66 28.99 10.34
C SER A 226 8.27 28.92 10.99
N LEU A 227 8.17 29.23 12.29
CA LEU A 227 6.92 29.31 13.04
C LEU A 227 6.32 30.72 13.06
N GLY A 228 6.96 31.71 12.41
CA GLY A 228 6.53 33.11 12.45
C GLY A 228 6.79 33.80 13.80
N MET A 229 7.63 33.21 14.66
CA MET A 229 8.00 33.81 15.94
C MET A 229 9.13 34.82 15.71
N HIS A 230 8.80 36.10 15.63
CA HIS A 230 9.77 37.18 15.56
C HIS A 230 10.24 37.60 16.97
N ALA A 231 11.46 38.11 17.08
CA ALA A 231 12.12 38.44 18.35
C ALA A 231 11.50 39.63 19.13
N ASN A 232 10.30 40.10 18.76
CA ASN A 232 9.68 41.32 19.29
C ASN A 232 8.38 41.04 20.08
N GLU A 233 8.36 39.97 20.86
CA GLU A 233 7.38 39.78 21.95
C GLU A 233 8.14 39.42 23.23
N VAL A 234 8.72 40.45 23.85
CA VAL A 234 9.16 40.48 25.25
C VAL A 234 8.64 41.76 25.86
#